data_AF-A0A923UQM0-F1
#
_entry.id   AF-A0A923UQM0-F1
#
_cell.length_a   1.000
_cell.length_b   1.000
_cell.length_c   1.000
_cell.angle_alpha   90.00
_cell.angle_beta   90.00
_cell.angle_gamma   90.00
#
_symmetry.space_group_name_H-M   'P 1'
#
loop_
_entity.id
_entity.type
_entity.pdbx_description
1 polymer ?
#
loop_
_entity_poly.entity_id
_entity_poly.type
_entity_poly.pdbx_seq_one_letter_code
_entity_poly.pdbx_strand_id
1 'polypeptide(L)'
;MNTVIDNKSYKIHLTNNFEQVLVQFIAINTYSAVVYLFDDNTHRLYGSTTYFKNKKIIIIAPGETNKNITTCAAVWQQLLAHNADRNILLVNVGGGLVSDLGGFVASTYKRGVHFINIPTTLLACVDASIGGKTGINTIDAKNMIGTFCNPQLVIIDTHFFNTLPQQELLSGFGEIIKHGLITNATYFDECNNLNLNNTTLDWYPIIATSLHIKKNIVAQDFEERNLRKTLNAGHTVGHALETMLTNTSTTHYTHGECIAVGLLIEAYIAKQQQLLAAKDFIIIENCITKYYAVKNILSLINNWEAFNNTLYNDKKNTIGTINASLLTSIGTCQINSTITTHEIKNAIAHYCN
;
A
#
# COMPACT_ATOMS: atom_id res chain seq x y z
N MET A 1 -4.68 5.45 23.86
CA MET A 1 -4.67 6.51 22.82
C MET A 1 -5.95 6.36 22.02
N ASN A 2 -6.66 7.45 21.72
CA ASN A 2 -7.87 7.43 20.90
C ASN A 2 -7.94 8.73 20.09
N THR A 3 -7.49 8.69 18.84
CA THR A 3 -7.41 9.86 17.95
C THR A 3 -8.26 9.61 16.72
N VAL A 4 -9.07 10.59 16.33
CA VAL A 4 -9.91 10.51 15.13
C VAL A 4 -9.41 11.50 14.09
N ILE A 5 -9.06 10.98 12.92
CA ILE A 5 -8.74 11.78 11.74
C ILE A 5 -9.98 11.76 10.84
N ASP A 6 -10.61 12.93 10.67
CA ASP A 6 -11.77 13.10 9.80
C ASP A 6 -11.31 13.16 8.33
N ASN A 7 -11.71 12.21 7.49
CA ASN A 7 -11.62 12.33 6.05
C ASN A 7 -13.01 12.72 5.54
N LYS A 8 -13.13 13.66 4.58
CA LYS A 8 -14.43 14.25 4.17
C LYS A 8 -15.58 13.25 3.96
N SER A 9 -15.26 11.99 3.62
CA SER A 9 -16.22 10.92 3.37
C SER A 9 -16.28 9.83 4.45
N TYR A 10 -15.30 9.73 5.36
CA TYR A 10 -15.23 8.67 6.41
C TYR A 10 -14.21 9.00 7.51
N LYS A 11 -14.27 8.30 8.65
CA LYS A 11 -13.35 8.53 9.76
C LYS A 11 -12.21 7.50 9.78
N ILE A 12 -11.04 7.92 10.24
CA ILE A 12 -9.91 7.03 10.56
C ILE A 12 -9.68 7.12 12.07
N HIS A 13 -9.80 6.00 12.77
CA HIS A 13 -9.66 5.91 14.23
C HIS A 13 -8.34 5.23 14.59
N LEU A 14 -7.45 5.94 15.26
CA LEU A 14 -6.22 5.40 15.84
C LEU A 14 -6.54 5.05 17.30
N THR A 15 -6.48 3.78 17.66
CA THR A 15 -6.95 3.26 18.95
C THR A 15 -6.07 2.13 19.44
N ASN A 16 -5.97 1.95 20.75
CA ASN A 16 -5.37 0.76 21.38
C ASN A 16 -6.39 -0.35 21.68
N ASN A 17 -7.62 -0.19 21.19
CA ASN A 17 -8.69 -1.16 21.32
C ASN A 17 -9.63 -1.03 20.11
N PHE A 18 -9.30 -1.75 19.04
CA PHE A 18 -10.13 -1.76 17.83
C PHE A 18 -11.55 -2.31 18.09
N GLU A 19 -11.68 -3.29 18.99
CA GLU A 19 -12.96 -3.96 19.29
C GLU A 19 -13.99 -2.97 19.83
N GLN A 20 -13.57 -2.11 20.77
CA GLN A 20 -14.45 -1.10 21.36
C GLN A 20 -14.97 -0.13 20.29
N VAL A 21 -14.08 0.37 19.44
CA VAL A 21 -14.46 1.30 18.35
C VAL A 21 -15.41 0.61 17.37
N LEU A 22 -15.14 -0.64 17.02
CA LEU A 22 -15.96 -1.42 16.11
C LEU A 22 -17.35 -1.70 16.67
N VAL A 23 -17.46 -2.11 17.94
CA VAL A 23 -18.76 -2.34 18.61
C VAL A 23 -19.58 -1.07 18.66
N GLN A 24 -18.95 0.06 19.00
CA GLN A 24 -19.63 1.36 19.01
C GLN A 24 -20.13 1.75 17.63
N PHE A 25 -19.30 1.58 16.60
CA PHE A 25 -19.70 1.84 15.21
C PHE A 25 -20.87 0.95 14.77
N ILE A 26 -20.83 -0.35 15.07
CA ILE A 26 -21.92 -1.27 14.73
C ILE A 26 -23.20 -0.92 15.51
N ALA A 27 -23.10 -0.51 16.77
CA ALA A 27 -24.28 -0.23 17.61
C ALA A 27 -25.07 1.01 17.16
N ILE A 28 -24.40 2.02 16.59
CA ILE A 28 -25.04 3.24 16.10
C ILE A 28 -25.55 3.14 14.65
N ASN A 29 -25.26 2.03 13.96
CA ASN A 29 -25.66 1.78 12.58
C ASN A 29 -26.56 0.54 12.49
N THR A 30 -27.58 0.55 11.65
CA THR A 30 -28.49 -0.59 11.49
C THR A 30 -28.06 -1.48 10.33
N TYR A 31 -27.32 -2.56 10.61
CA TYR A 31 -26.94 -3.58 9.62
C TYR A 31 -27.74 -4.88 9.81
N SER A 32 -28.12 -5.54 8.71
CA SER A 32 -28.81 -6.84 8.73
C SER A 32 -27.88 -7.99 9.16
N ALA A 33 -26.59 -7.87 8.85
CA ALA A 33 -25.53 -8.77 9.25
C ALA A 33 -24.16 -8.07 9.18
N VAL A 34 -23.22 -8.56 9.98
CA VAL A 34 -21.80 -8.19 9.89
C VAL A 34 -21.01 -9.43 9.48
N VAL A 35 -20.25 -9.33 8.40
CA VAL A 35 -19.39 -10.41 7.87
C VAL A 35 -17.95 -9.93 7.91
N TYR A 36 -17.04 -10.78 8.36
CA TYR A 36 -15.63 -10.45 8.49
C TYR A 36 -14.82 -11.19 7.42
N LEU A 37 -14.01 -10.45 6.67
CA LEU A 37 -13.10 -11.01 5.67
C LEU A 37 -11.68 -10.97 6.22
N PHE A 38 -11.02 -12.13 6.21
CA PHE A 38 -9.63 -12.31 6.61
C PHE A 38 -8.82 -13.02 5.54
N ASP A 39 -7.52 -12.77 5.48
CA ASP A 39 -6.59 -13.77 4.97
C ASP A 39 -6.26 -14.82 6.05
N ASP A 40 -5.85 -16.00 5.63
CA ASP A 40 -5.55 -17.14 6.51
C ASP A 40 -4.46 -16.85 7.56
N ASN A 41 -3.43 -16.05 7.24
CA ASN A 41 -2.39 -15.69 8.21
C ASN A 41 -2.96 -14.83 9.33
N THR A 42 -3.70 -13.78 8.97
CA THR A 42 -4.35 -12.87 9.94
C THR A 42 -5.40 -13.62 10.76
N HIS A 43 -6.19 -14.50 10.13
CA HIS A 43 -7.19 -15.30 10.83
C HIS A 43 -6.58 -16.25 11.88
N ARG A 44 -5.46 -16.92 11.56
CA ARG A 44 -4.78 -17.79 12.55
C ARG A 44 -4.33 -17.05 13.79
N LEU A 45 -3.89 -15.80 13.64
CA LEU A 45 -3.42 -14.97 14.75
C LEU A 45 -4.57 -14.39 15.58
N TYR A 46 -5.63 -13.92 14.92
CA TYR A 46 -6.64 -13.07 15.56
C TYR A 46 -8.07 -13.60 15.49
N GLY A 47 -8.39 -14.47 14.52
CA GLY A 47 -9.76 -14.96 14.27
C GLY A 47 -10.35 -15.80 15.39
N SER A 48 -9.50 -16.37 16.28
CA SER A 48 -9.92 -17.14 17.45
C SER A 48 -10.03 -16.30 18.74
N THR A 49 -9.77 -14.99 18.69
CA THR A 49 -9.94 -14.10 19.85
C THR A 49 -11.40 -14.07 20.30
N THR A 50 -11.63 -13.69 21.56
CA THR A 50 -12.96 -13.65 22.18
C THR A 50 -13.96 -12.83 21.36
N TYR A 51 -13.50 -11.75 20.71
CA TYR A 51 -14.33 -10.90 19.88
C TYR A 51 -14.88 -11.61 18.63
N PHE A 52 -14.02 -12.32 17.89
CA PHE A 52 -14.39 -12.97 16.63
C PHE A 52 -15.08 -14.33 16.82
N LYS A 53 -15.10 -14.86 18.05
CA LYS A 53 -15.84 -16.09 18.38
C LYS A 53 -17.31 -15.96 17.98
N ASN A 54 -17.81 -16.97 17.26
CA ASN A 54 -19.18 -17.07 16.75
C ASN A 54 -19.59 -15.95 15.75
N LYS A 55 -18.63 -15.22 15.16
CA LYS A 55 -18.91 -14.28 14.07
C LYS A 55 -18.95 -14.99 12.71
N LYS A 56 -19.62 -14.38 11.73
CA LYS A 56 -19.59 -14.85 10.33
C LYS A 56 -18.27 -14.44 9.69
N ILE A 57 -17.39 -15.39 9.44
CA ILE A 57 -16.05 -15.15 8.93
C ILE A 57 -15.91 -15.81 7.55
N ILE A 58 -15.37 -15.06 6.59
CA ILE A 58 -14.90 -15.55 5.30
C ILE A 58 -13.37 -15.46 5.32
N ILE A 59 -12.71 -16.54 4.92
CA ILE A 59 -11.25 -16.64 4.89
C ILE A 59 -10.81 -16.82 3.43
N ILE A 60 -9.81 -16.06 3.03
CA ILE A 60 -9.13 -16.20 1.73
C ILE A 60 -7.67 -16.62 1.92
N ALA A 61 -7.09 -17.23 0.89
CA ALA A 61 -5.68 -17.56 0.91
C ALA A 61 -4.81 -16.28 0.91
N PRO A 62 -3.67 -16.29 1.62
CA PRO A 62 -2.80 -15.12 1.71
C PRO A 62 -1.96 -14.95 0.44
N GLY A 63 -1.31 -13.79 0.29
CA GLY A 63 -0.34 -13.53 -0.78
C GLY A 63 -0.95 -13.00 -2.08
N GLU A 64 -0.17 -12.17 -2.78
CA GLU A 64 -0.61 -11.33 -3.90
C GLU A 64 -1.20 -12.12 -5.08
N THR A 65 -0.81 -13.39 -5.27
CA THR A 65 -1.37 -14.29 -6.28
C THR A 65 -2.86 -14.54 -6.09
N ASN A 66 -3.37 -14.43 -4.86
CA ASN A 66 -4.78 -14.56 -4.54
C ASN A 66 -5.59 -13.27 -4.71
N LYS A 67 -4.95 -12.16 -5.06
CA LYS A 67 -5.63 -10.87 -5.34
C LYS A 67 -6.20 -10.85 -6.75
N ASN A 68 -7.17 -11.73 -7.03
CA ASN A 68 -7.69 -11.96 -8.38
C ASN A 68 -9.23 -12.13 -8.39
N ILE A 69 -9.81 -12.22 -9.59
CA ILE A 69 -11.27 -12.31 -9.77
C ILE A 69 -11.86 -13.61 -9.25
N THR A 70 -11.11 -14.71 -9.28
CA THR A 70 -11.54 -16.02 -8.77
C THR A 70 -11.75 -15.96 -7.26
N THR A 71 -10.83 -15.34 -6.53
CA THR A 71 -10.99 -15.10 -5.09
C THR A 71 -12.20 -14.21 -4.80
N CYS A 72 -12.41 -13.14 -5.59
CA CYS A 72 -13.62 -12.30 -5.45
C CYS A 72 -14.91 -13.11 -5.65
N ALA A 73 -14.94 -13.96 -6.68
CA ALA A 73 -16.09 -14.83 -6.96
C ALA A 73 -16.38 -15.78 -5.80
N ALA A 74 -15.36 -16.37 -5.20
CA ALA A 74 -15.52 -17.23 -4.02
C ALA A 74 -16.08 -16.45 -2.81
N VAL A 75 -15.63 -15.22 -2.58
CA VAL A 75 -16.18 -14.37 -1.50
C VAL A 75 -17.63 -14.00 -1.79
N TRP A 76 -17.97 -13.58 -3.02
CA TRP A 76 -19.37 -13.28 -3.40
C TRP A 76 -20.29 -14.49 -3.23
N GLN A 77 -19.84 -15.69 -3.60
CA GLN A 77 -20.60 -16.92 -3.41
C GLN A 77 -20.89 -17.20 -1.93
N GLN A 78 -19.90 -17.02 -1.04
CA GLN A 78 -20.11 -17.17 0.40
C GLN A 78 -21.08 -16.13 0.96
N LEU A 79 -21.00 -14.87 0.51
CA LEU A 79 -21.98 -13.84 0.89
C LEU A 79 -23.40 -14.22 0.44
N LEU A 80 -23.57 -14.72 -0.80
CA LEU A 80 -24.88 -15.21 -1.29
C LEU A 80 -25.38 -16.42 -0.49
N ALA A 81 -24.52 -17.39 -0.20
CA ALA A 81 -24.88 -18.57 0.60
C ALA A 81 -25.30 -18.22 2.03
N HIS A 82 -24.83 -17.10 2.56
CA HIS A 82 -25.23 -16.56 3.86
C HIS A 82 -26.46 -15.65 3.80
N ASN A 83 -27.16 -15.57 2.65
CA ASN A 83 -28.29 -14.68 2.40
C ASN A 83 -27.97 -13.22 2.78
N ALA A 84 -26.73 -12.79 2.56
CA ALA A 84 -26.30 -11.44 2.84
C ALA A 84 -27.06 -10.47 1.93
N ASP A 85 -27.88 -9.59 2.49
CA ASP A 85 -28.66 -8.61 1.73
C ASP A 85 -27.83 -7.36 1.38
N ARG A 86 -28.48 -6.30 0.88
CA ARG A 86 -27.79 -5.03 0.54
C ARG A 86 -27.39 -4.20 1.76
N ASN A 87 -27.86 -4.57 2.95
CA ASN A 87 -27.68 -3.82 4.20
C ASN A 87 -26.70 -4.53 5.16
N ILE A 88 -25.81 -5.37 4.62
CA ILE A 88 -24.71 -5.93 5.39
C ILE A 88 -23.58 -4.91 5.59
N LEU A 89 -22.74 -5.20 6.58
CA LEU A 89 -21.42 -4.61 6.73
C LEU A 89 -20.35 -5.69 6.45
N LEU A 90 -19.45 -5.41 5.50
CA LEU A 90 -18.23 -6.20 5.31
C LEU A 90 -17.06 -5.58 6.10
N VAL A 91 -16.46 -6.33 7.01
CA VAL A 91 -15.33 -5.88 7.83
C VAL A 91 -14.06 -6.56 7.31
N ASN A 92 -13.19 -5.81 6.66
CA ASN A 92 -11.93 -6.31 6.12
C ASN A 92 -10.85 -6.25 7.22
N VAL A 93 -10.37 -7.39 7.68
CA VAL A 93 -9.35 -7.49 8.74
C VAL A 93 -8.11 -8.16 8.16
N GLY A 94 -7.07 -7.38 7.89
CA GLY A 94 -5.86 -7.88 7.24
C GLY A 94 -4.98 -6.79 6.65
N GLY A 95 -4.02 -7.22 5.83
CA GLY A 95 -3.12 -6.31 5.10
C GLY A 95 -3.75 -5.65 3.87
N GLY A 96 -2.89 -5.16 2.98
CA GLY A 96 -3.30 -4.44 1.75
C GLY A 96 -4.12 -5.31 0.80
N LEU A 97 -3.79 -6.60 0.66
CA LEU A 97 -4.57 -7.55 -0.13
C LEU A 97 -6.03 -7.62 0.32
N VAL A 98 -6.26 -7.79 1.63
CA VAL A 98 -7.61 -7.92 2.20
C VAL A 98 -8.40 -6.63 2.06
N SER A 99 -7.74 -5.48 2.26
CA SER A 99 -8.38 -4.16 2.13
C SER A 99 -8.79 -3.86 0.67
N ASP A 100 -7.90 -4.09 -0.29
CA ASP A 100 -8.15 -3.81 -1.71
C ASP A 100 -9.19 -4.78 -2.30
N LEU A 101 -9.01 -6.09 -2.07
CA LEU A 101 -9.91 -7.12 -2.58
C LEU A 101 -11.27 -7.03 -1.88
N GLY A 102 -11.27 -6.87 -0.55
CA GLY A 102 -12.49 -6.75 0.24
C GLY A 102 -13.29 -5.49 -0.11
N GLY A 103 -12.61 -4.37 -0.31
CA GLY A 103 -13.23 -3.13 -0.81
C GLY A 103 -13.83 -3.32 -2.21
N PHE A 104 -13.12 -4.02 -3.11
CA PHE A 104 -13.64 -4.30 -4.46
C PHE A 104 -14.86 -5.22 -4.41
N VAL A 105 -14.78 -6.30 -3.62
CA VAL A 105 -15.90 -7.21 -3.33
C VAL A 105 -17.12 -6.43 -2.82
N ALA A 106 -16.95 -5.56 -1.82
CA ALA A 106 -18.03 -4.76 -1.25
C ALA A 106 -18.63 -3.78 -2.26
N SER A 107 -17.79 -3.11 -3.05
CA SER A 107 -18.24 -2.11 -4.04
C SER A 107 -19.06 -2.71 -5.19
N THR A 108 -18.90 -4.01 -5.44
CA THR A 108 -19.52 -4.72 -6.58
C THR A 108 -20.62 -5.69 -6.15
N TYR A 109 -20.56 -6.20 -4.91
CA TYR A 109 -21.60 -7.07 -4.37
C TYR A 109 -22.93 -6.34 -4.25
N LYS A 110 -23.99 -6.86 -4.90
CA LYS A 110 -25.31 -6.21 -4.98
C LYS A 110 -25.24 -4.73 -5.42
N ARG A 111 -24.25 -4.38 -6.24
CA ARG A 111 -23.94 -3.02 -6.71
C ARG A 111 -23.49 -2.05 -5.61
N GLY A 112 -22.98 -2.57 -4.50
CA GLY A 112 -22.43 -1.79 -3.40
C GLY A 112 -23.05 -2.17 -2.07
N VAL A 113 -22.21 -2.55 -1.11
CA VAL A 113 -22.54 -2.66 0.32
C VAL A 113 -21.52 -1.89 1.13
N HIS A 114 -21.85 -1.56 2.37
CA HIS A 114 -20.93 -0.87 3.27
C HIS A 114 -19.78 -1.78 3.68
N PHE A 115 -18.58 -1.22 3.75
CA PHE A 115 -17.42 -1.91 4.29
C PHE A 115 -16.58 -1.00 5.18
N ILE A 116 -15.78 -1.62 6.03
CA ILE A 116 -14.77 -0.96 6.87
C ILE A 116 -13.44 -1.72 6.76
N ASN A 117 -12.33 -1.03 7.01
CA ASN A 117 -11.00 -1.64 7.03
C ASN A 117 -10.41 -1.61 8.44
N ILE A 118 -9.86 -2.75 8.88
CA ILE A 118 -9.05 -2.90 10.09
C ILE A 118 -7.68 -3.38 9.61
N PRO A 119 -6.80 -2.46 9.18
CA PRO A 119 -5.49 -2.81 8.66
C PRO A 119 -4.61 -3.43 9.74
N THR A 120 -4.00 -4.58 9.43
CA THR A 120 -3.11 -5.31 10.36
C THR A 120 -1.63 -5.21 10.01
N THR A 121 -1.30 -4.57 8.87
CA THR A 121 0.09 -4.32 8.44
C THR A 121 0.36 -2.82 8.39
N LEU A 122 1.62 -2.42 8.61
CA LEU A 122 2.01 -1.01 8.54
C LEU A 122 1.69 -0.41 7.16
N LEU A 123 1.94 -1.15 6.08
CA LEU A 123 1.60 -0.75 4.72
C LEU A 123 0.10 -0.47 4.56
N ALA A 124 -0.75 -1.34 5.09
CA ALA A 124 -2.19 -1.14 5.01
C ALA A 124 -2.64 0.07 5.82
N CYS A 125 -2.01 0.33 6.98
CA CYS A 125 -2.32 1.48 7.83
C CYS A 125 -2.01 2.81 7.15
N VAL A 126 -0.87 2.93 6.47
CA VAL A 126 -0.41 4.22 5.89
C VAL A 126 -0.81 4.41 4.44
N ASP A 127 -1.08 3.32 3.72
CA ASP A 127 -1.38 3.36 2.29
C ASP A 127 -2.67 2.59 1.95
N ALA A 128 -2.64 1.26 1.81
CA ALA A 128 -3.69 0.51 1.10
C ALA A 128 -5.12 0.68 1.65
N SER A 129 -5.32 0.81 2.96
CA SER A 129 -6.67 0.89 3.53
C SER A 129 -7.39 2.23 3.31
N ILE A 130 -6.70 3.22 2.72
CA ILE A 130 -7.14 4.62 2.63
C ILE A 130 -7.02 5.16 1.20
N GLY A 131 -7.96 6.04 0.86
CA GLY A 131 -8.00 6.74 -0.42
C GLY A 131 -8.82 6.03 -1.49
N GLY A 132 -9.57 5.01 -1.11
CA GLY A 132 -10.68 4.46 -1.87
C GLY A 132 -10.33 3.75 -3.17
N LYS A 133 -9.05 3.52 -3.48
CA LYS A 133 -8.68 2.62 -4.58
C LYS A 133 -8.88 1.20 -4.08
N THR A 134 -9.76 0.46 -4.75
CA THR A 134 -9.97 -0.96 -4.48
C THR A 134 -9.80 -1.71 -5.79
N GLY A 135 -9.34 -2.96 -5.75
CA GLY A 135 -9.16 -3.70 -6.98
C GLY A 135 -8.41 -5.00 -6.84
N ILE A 136 -8.18 -5.60 -8.01
CA ILE A 136 -7.57 -6.91 -8.19
C ILE A 136 -6.58 -6.89 -9.36
N ASN A 137 -5.74 -7.91 -9.38
CA ASN A 137 -4.79 -8.19 -10.43
C ASN A 137 -5.44 -9.04 -11.53
N THR A 138 -4.97 -8.84 -12.75
CA THR A 138 -5.10 -9.82 -13.84
C THR A 138 -3.85 -10.69 -13.88
N ILE A 139 -3.82 -11.67 -14.79
CA ILE A 139 -2.62 -12.48 -15.03
C ILE A 139 -1.45 -11.58 -15.46
N ASP A 140 -1.72 -10.58 -16.29
CA ASP A 140 -0.68 -9.77 -16.94
C ASP A 140 -0.37 -8.46 -16.22
N ALA A 141 -1.21 -8.02 -15.28
CA ALA A 141 -1.08 -6.67 -14.70
C ALA A 141 -1.68 -6.52 -13.30
N LYS A 142 -0.98 -5.75 -12.46
CA LYS A 142 -1.41 -5.45 -11.08
C LYS A 142 -2.41 -4.30 -11.03
N ASN A 143 -3.41 -4.45 -10.15
CA ASN A 143 -4.40 -3.42 -9.80
C ASN A 143 -5.18 -2.82 -10.99
N MET A 144 -5.25 -3.48 -12.14
CA MET A 144 -5.86 -2.93 -13.36
C MET A 144 -7.39 -2.90 -13.34
N ILE A 145 -8.01 -3.79 -12.57
CA ILE A 145 -9.47 -3.90 -12.46
C ILE A 145 -9.86 -3.50 -11.05
N GLY A 146 -10.74 -2.50 -10.92
CA GLY A 146 -11.05 -1.94 -9.60
C GLY A 146 -12.15 -0.89 -9.62
N THR A 147 -12.44 -0.34 -8.45
CA THR A 147 -13.35 0.79 -8.26
C THR A 147 -12.74 1.84 -7.34
N PHE A 148 -13.21 3.08 -7.47
CA PHE A 148 -12.98 4.12 -6.48
C PHE A 148 -14.14 4.13 -5.47
N CYS A 149 -13.94 3.51 -4.31
CA CYS A 149 -14.96 3.34 -3.26
C CYS A 149 -14.35 3.54 -1.87
N ASN A 150 -14.89 4.48 -1.09
CA ASN A 150 -14.41 4.74 0.26
C ASN A 150 -15.02 3.77 1.28
N PRO A 151 -14.25 3.32 2.29
CA PRO A 151 -14.81 2.63 3.44
C PRO A 151 -15.70 3.57 4.26
N GLN A 152 -16.52 3.02 5.15
CA GLN A 152 -17.28 3.80 6.14
C GLN A 152 -16.42 4.21 7.35
N LEU A 153 -15.38 3.43 7.63
CA LEU A 153 -14.48 3.60 8.77
C LEU A 153 -13.17 2.84 8.50
N VAL A 154 -12.06 3.40 8.97
CA VAL A 154 -10.78 2.68 9.10
C VAL A 154 -10.37 2.68 10.57
N ILE A 155 -10.05 1.52 11.13
CA ILE A 155 -9.64 1.38 12.53
C ILE A 155 -8.21 0.87 12.59
N ILE A 156 -7.29 1.73 13.02
CA ILE A 156 -5.86 1.43 13.13
C ILE A 156 -5.53 1.16 14.60
N ASP A 157 -5.01 -0.04 14.86
CA ASP A 157 -4.52 -0.47 16.16
C ASP A 157 -3.13 -1.07 16.00
N THR A 158 -2.12 -0.40 16.57
CA THR A 158 -0.71 -0.82 16.44
C THR A 158 -0.40 -2.11 17.20
N HIS A 159 -1.32 -2.63 18.01
CA HIS A 159 -1.18 -3.95 18.63
C HIS A 159 -0.93 -5.06 17.60
N PHE A 160 -1.48 -4.93 16.38
CA PHE A 160 -1.24 -5.88 15.29
C PHE A 160 0.24 -5.99 14.89
N PHE A 161 1.04 -4.95 15.15
CA PHE A 161 2.46 -4.94 14.80
C PHE A 161 3.31 -5.85 15.69
N ASN A 162 2.79 -6.27 16.85
CA ASN A 162 3.49 -7.18 17.75
C ASN A 162 3.75 -8.56 17.13
N THR A 163 2.94 -8.98 16.15
CA THR A 163 3.11 -10.24 15.42
C THR A 163 3.49 -10.03 13.96
N LEU A 164 3.68 -8.77 13.53
CA LEU A 164 3.98 -8.45 12.14
C LEU A 164 5.46 -8.79 11.86
N PRO A 165 5.76 -9.60 10.83
CA PRO A 165 7.14 -9.88 10.47
C PRO A 165 7.91 -8.59 10.16
N GLN A 166 9.19 -8.54 10.53
CA GLN A 166 10.03 -7.36 10.30
C GLN A 166 10.06 -6.93 8.83
N GLN A 167 10.03 -7.88 7.90
CA GLN A 167 9.99 -7.59 6.47
C GLN A 167 8.68 -6.86 6.07
N GLU A 168 7.53 -7.23 6.64
CA GLU A 168 6.25 -6.56 6.41
C GLU A 168 6.18 -5.17 7.06
N LEU A 169 6.88 -5.00 8.19
CA LEU A 169 7.08 -3.68 8.80
C LEU A 169 7.91 -2.78 7.86
N LEU A 170 9.01 -3.29 7.31
CA LEU A 170 9.85 -2.58 6.34
C LEU A 170 9.10 -2.28 5.04
N SER A 171 8.19 -3.16 4.61
CA SER A 171 7.28 -2.91 3.49
C SER A 171 6.45 -1.65 3.72
N GLY A 172 5.79 -1.52 4.88
CA GLY A 172 5.06 -0.29 5.22
C GLY A 172 5.95 0.94 5.37
N PHE A 173 7.18 0.75 5.85
CA PHE A 173 8.12 1.84 6.04
C PHE A 173 8.59 2.48 4.73
N GLY A 174 8.61 1.73 3.62
CA GLY A 174 8.97 2.27 2.30
C GLY A 174 8.01 3.37 1.86
N GLU A 175 6.72 3.17 2.13
CA GLU A 175 5.67 4.15 1.86
C GLU A 175 5.72 5.36 2.80
N ILE A 176 6.12 5.15 4.06
CA ILE A 176 6.37 6.24 5.01
C ILE A 176 7.50 7.14 4.52
N ILE A 177 8.62 6.56 4.08
CA ILE A 177 9.74 7.31 3.49
C ILE A 177 9.25 8.07 2.26
N LYS A 178 8.49 7.41 1.37
CA LYS A 178 7.90 8.05 0.18
C LYS A 178 7.13 9.30 0.55
N HIS A 179 6.20 9.22 1.51
CA HIS A 179 5.38 10.36 1.93
C HIS A 179 6.22 11.58 2.34
N GLY A 180 7.29 11.36 3.12
CA GLY A 180 8.24 12.42 3.47
C GLY A 180 8.92 13.00 2.24
N LEU A 181 9.48 12.14 1.37
CA LEU A 181 10.18 12.57 0.16
C LEU A 181 9.32 13.42 -0.78
N ILE A 182 8.03 13.10 -0.91
CA ILE A 182 7.17 13.78 -1.89
C ILE A 182 6.47 15.03 -1.34
N THR A 183 6.40 15.23 -0.02
CA THR A 183 5.60 16.34 0.57
C THR A 183 6.17 17.05 1.78
N ASN A 184 7.08 16.43 2.55
CA ASN A 184 7.48 16.97 3.85
C ASN A 184 8.90 16.56 4.24
N ALA A 185 9.86 17.48 4.05
CA ALA A 185 11.26 17.25 4.36
C ALA A 185 11.52 17.02 5.87
N THR A 186 10.82 17.73 6.76
CA THR A 186 10.94 17.52 8.20
C THR A 186 10.48 16.11 8.58
N TYR A 187 9.36 15.65 8.02
CA TYR A 187 8.87 14.29 8.26
C TYR A 187 9.82 13.22 7.67
N PHE A 188 10.41 13.49 6.50
CA PHE A 188 11.45 12.61 5.97
C PHE A 188 12.66 12.51 6.91
N ASP A 189 13.14 13.63 7.45
CA ASP A 189 14.25 13.65 8.40
C ASP A 189 13.90 12.91 9.70
N GLU A 190 12.68 13.06 10.22
CA GLU A 190 12.18 12.27 11.35
C GLU A 190 12.25 10.77 11.03
N CYS A 191 11.74 10.36 9.87
CA CYS A 191 11.76 8.96 9.43
C CYS A 191 13.18 8.41 9.27
N ASN A 192 14.09 9.18 8.66
CA ASN A 192 15.48 8.80 8.44
C ASN A 192 16.23 8.55 9.77
N ASN A 193 15.84 9.24 10.84
CA ASN A 193 16.43 9.10 12.16
C ASN A 193 15.78 7.99 13.01
N LEU A 194 14.74 7.29 12.52
CA LEU A 194 14.10 6.22 13.28
C LEU A 194 15.01 5.00 13.46
N ASN A 195 14.99 4.46 14.67
CA ASN A 195 15.57 3.16 14.97
C ASN A 195 14.47 2.08 14.92
N LEU A 196 14.35 1.40 13.77
CA LEU A 196 13.35 0.35 13.58
C LEU A 196 13.60 -0.91 14.40
N ASN A 197 14.81 -1.07 14.98
CA ASN A 197 15.11 -2.17 15.90
C ASN A 197 14.58 -1.88 17.33
N ASN A 198 14.06 -0.68 17.58
CA ASN A 198 13.42 -0.36 18.86
C ASN A 198 12.03 -1.00 18.91
N THR A 199 11.89 -2.08 19.68
CA THR A 199 10.61 -2.79 19.90
C THR A 199 9.57 -1.98 20.66
N THR A 200 9.97 -0.85 21.27
CA THR A 200 9.07 0.08 21.98
C THR A 200 8.70 1.31 21.15
N LEU A 201 9.07 1.33 19.86
CA LEU A 201 8.77 2.45 18.97
C LEU A 201 7.24 2.67 18.90
N ASP A 202 6.81 3.88 19.28
CA ASP A 202 5.43 4.30 19.08
C ASP A 202 5.21 4.66 17.61
N TRP A 203 4.48 3.80 16.91
CA TRP A 203 4.16 3.99 15.50
C TRP A 203 3.05 5.01 15.26
N TYR A 204 2.25 5.38 16.27
CA TYR A 204 1.09 6.25 16.05
C TYR A 204 1.43 7.63 15.48
N PRO A 205 2.45 8.37 15.96
CA PRO A 205 2.82 9.67 15.39
C PRO A 205 3.22 9.56 13.91
N ILE A 206 4.02 8.55 13.57
CA ILE A 206 4.51 8.29 12.20
C ILE A 206 3.33 7.95 11.27
N ILE A 207 2.46 7.05 11.72
CA ILE A 207 1.23 6.70 10.98
C ILE A 207 0.37 7.95 10.81
N ALA A 208 0.11 8.71 11.87
CA ALA A 208 -0.73 9.91 11.81
C ALA A 208 -0.24 10.93 10.77
N THR A 209 1.07 11.20 10.73
CA THR A 209 1.64 12.11 9.72
C THR A 209 1.48 11.57 8.30
N SER A 210 1.78 10.28 8.06
CA SER A 210 1.54 9.64 6.76
C SER A 210 0.08 9.71 6.32
N LEU A 211 -0.85 9.46 7.26
CA LEU A 211 -2.29 9.54 7.02
C LEU A 211 -2.70 10.95 6.61
N HIS A 212 -2.20 11.98 7.29
CA HIS A 212 -2.48 13.37 6.95
C HIS A 212 -1.97 13.72 5.55
N ILE A 213 -0.76 13.31 5.20
CA ILE A 213 -0.18 13.51 3.86
C ILE A 213 -1.07 12.87 2.80
N LYS A 214 -1.34 11.56 2.92
CA LYS A 214 -2.13 10.82 1.93
C LYS A 214 -3.56 11.35 1.84
N LYS A 215 -4.21 11.62 2.98
CA LYS A 215 -5.54 12.23 3.04
C LYS A 215 -5.58 13.55 2.28
N ASN A 216 -4.62 14.45 2.52
CA ASN A 216 -4.60 15.78 1.90
C ASN A 216 -4.43 15.70 0.38
N ILE A 217 -3.60 14.78 -0.11
CA ILE A 217 -3.43 14.53 -1.55
C ILE A 217 -4.71 13.96 -2.15
N VAL A 218 -5.28 12.90 -1.55
CA VAL A 218 -6.49 12.24 -2.05
C VAL A 218 -7.70 13.19 -2.05
N ALA A 219 -7.84 14.04 -1.04
CA ALA A 219 -8.94 14.99 -0.94
C ALA A 219 -8.92 16.06 -2.05
N GLN A 220 -7.76 16.29 -2.68
CA GLN A 220 -7.60 17.20 -3.81
C GLN A 220 -7.75 16.50 -5.16
N ASP A 221 -7.45 15.20 -5.22
CA ASP A 221 -7.48 14.42 -6.46
C ASP A 221 -7.85 12.95 -6.18
N PHE A 222 -9.14 12.69 -5.98
CA PHE A 222 -9.64 11.36 -5.60
C PHE A 222 -9.41 10.31 -6.68
N GLU A 223 -9.54 10.65 -7.97
CA GLU A 223 -9.44 9.70 -9.08
C GLU A 223 -8.03 9.57 -9.67
N GLU A 224 -7.01 10.22 -9.07
CA GLU A 224 -5.62 10.18 -9.56
C GLU A 224 -5.45 10.70 -11.00
N ARG A 225 -6.04 11.85 -11.31
CA ARG A 225 -5.87 12.47 -12.63
C ARG A 225 -4.67 13.42 -12.66
N ASN A 226 -4.31 14.02 -11.53
CA ASN A 226 -3.32 15.09 -11.37
C ASN A 226 -2.45 14.87 -10.12
N LEU A 227 -2.63 15.69 -9.06
CA LEU A 227 -1.77 15.75 -7.88
C LEU A 227 -1.53 14.38 -7.25
N ARG A 228 -2.54 13.50 -7.19
CA ARG A 228 -2.41 12.20 -6.54
C ARG A 228 -1.41 11.29 -7.24
N LYS A 229 -1.03 11.60 -8.49
CA LYS A 229 0.08 10.91 -9.18
C LYS A 229 1.41 11.02 -8.44
N THR A 230 1.65 12.04 -7.61
CA THR A 230 2.88 12.15 -6.79
C THR A 230 3.05 10.97 -5.83
N LEU A 231 1.95 10.34 -5.39
CA LEU A 231 2.00 9.09 -4.60
C LEU A 231 2.60 7.93 -5.40
N ASN A 232 2.79 8.05 -6.71
CA ASN A 232 3.45 7.03 -7.52
C ASN A 232 4.95 7.27 -7.70
N ALA A 233 5.58 8.17 -6.94
CA ALA A 233 7.03 8.25 -6.89
C ALA A 233 7.63 6.89 -6.50
N GLY A 234 8.63 6.42 -7.24
CA GLY A 234 9.24 5.10 -7.11
C GLY A 234 8.42 3.93 -7.63
N HIS A 235 7.16 4.13 -8.01
CA HIS A 235 6.27 3.03 -8.40
C HIS A 235 6.50 2.56 -9.82
N THR A 236 7.07 3.39 -10.71
CA THR A 236 7.30 2.99 -12.09
C THR A 236 8.37 1.90 -12.15
N VAL A 237 9.52 2.13 -11.51
CA VAL A 237 10.56 1.11 -11.40
C VAL A 237 10.19 0.06 -10.35
N GLY A 238 9.56 0.46 -9.25
CA GLY A 238 9.19 -0.44 -8.16
C GLY A 238 8.18 -1.50 -8.56
N HIS A 239 7.12 -1.17 -9.30
CA HIS A 239 6.18 -2.19 -9.79
C HIS A 239 6.80 -3.14 -10.82
N ALA A 240 7.73 -2.65 -11.65
CA ALA A 240 8.47 -3.50 -12.58
C ALA A 240 9.34 -4.52 -11.83
N LEU A 241 10.04 -4.08 -10.77
CA LEU A 241 10.78 -4.96 -9.87
C LEU A 241 9.85 -5.98 -9.22
N GLU A 242 8.75 -5.51 -8.62
CA GLU A 242 7.81 -6.36 -7.91
C GLU A 242 7.21 -7.44 -8.82
N THR A 243 6.83 -7.06 -10.05
CA THR A 243 6.25 -7.97 -11.05
C THR A 243 7.27 -9.01 -11.49
N MET A 244 8.50 -8.58 -11.82
CA MET A 244 9.57 -9.50 -12.22
C MET A 244 9.89 -10.49 -11.09
N LEU A 245 10.14 -9.98 -9.88
CA LEU A 245 10.58 -10.80 -8.74
C LEU A 245 9.48 -11.77 -8.29
N THR A 246 8.20 -11.39 -8.35
CA THR A 246 7.09 -12.31 -8.07
C THR A 246 7.12 -13.54 -8.99
N ASN A 247 7.60 -13.38 -10.24
CA ASN A 247 7.59 -14.43 -11.26
C ASN A 247 8.91 -15.21 -11.34
N THR A 248 10.04 -14.63 -10.92
CA THR A 248 11.37 -15.21 -11.15
C THR A 248 12.13 -15.57 -9.87
N SER A 249 11.79 -14.98 -8.72
CA SER A 249 12.51 -15.17 -7.46
C SER A 249 11.86 -16.25 -6.60
N THR A 250 12.68 -17.10 -5.97
CA THR A 250 12.26 -17.98 -4.87
C THR A 250 12.16 -17.24 -3.53
N THR A 251 12.84 -16.09 -3.42
CA THR A 251 12.76 -15.20 -2.26
C THR A 251 11.58 -14.25 -2.44
N HIS A 252 10.76 -14.10 -1.39
CA HIS A 252 9.68 -13.13 -1.38
C HIS A 252 10.23 -11.72 -1.16
N TYR A 253 9.95 -10.81 -2.08
CA TYR A 253 10.19 -9.38 -1.94
C TYR A 253 8.85 -8.66 -1.82
N THR A 254 8.74 -7.84 -0.79
CA THR A 254 7.51 -7.10 -0.49
C THR A 254 7.35 -5.90 -1.42
N HIS A 255 6.11 -5.40 -1.51
CA HIS A 255 5.79 -4.20 -2.28
C HIS A 255 6.68 -3.02 -1.86
N GLY A 256 6.75 -2.69 -0.57
CA GLY A 256 7.50 -1.53 -0.10
C GLY A 256 9.01 -1.63 -0.29
N GLU A 257 9.59 -2.84 -0.26
CA GLU A 257 11.00 -3.03 -0.64
C GLU A 257 11.23 -2.65 -2.10
N CYS A 258 10.35 -3.09 -3.00
CA CYS A 258 10.42 -2.77 -4.42
C CYS A 258 10.20 -1.28 -4.68
N ILE A 259 9.24 -0.65 -3.99
CA ILE A 259 9.00 0.80 -4.08
C ILE A 259 10.19 1.60 -3.54
N ALA A 260 10.80 1.20 -2.43
CA ALA A 260 11.97 1.87 -1.89
C ALA A 260 13.17 1.83 -2.85
N VAL A 261 13.44 0.67 -3.46
CA VAL A 261 14.46 0.56 -4.51
C VAL A 261 14.07 1.40 -5.74
N GLY A 262 12.80 1.38 -6.14
CA GLY A 262 12.29 2.21 -7.22
C GLY A 262 12.48 3.70 -6.98
N LEU A 263 12.22 4.19 -5.76
CA LEU A 263 12.48 5.57 -5.34
C LEU A 263 13.94 5.96 -5.54
N LEU A 264 14.87 5.08 -5.16
CA LEU A 264 16.29 5.34 -5.30
C LEU A 264 16.73 5.42 -6.77
N ILE A 265 16.23 4.51 -7.62
CA ILE A 265 16.50 4.53 -9.06
C ILE A 265 15.91 5.79 -9.70
N GLU A 266 14.66 6.13 -9.39
CA GLU A 266 14.01 7.33 -9.92
C GLU A 266 14.68 8.62 -9.42
N ALA A 267 15.15 8.66 -8.16
CA ALA A 267 15.95 9.77 -7.63
C ALA A 267 17.32 9.90 -8.32
N TYR A 268 17.97 8.78 -8.66
CA TYR A 268 19.20 8.80 -9.45
C TYR A 268 18.95 9.41 -10.84
N ILE A 269 17.86 9.01 -11.51
CA ILE A 269 17.48 9.57 -12.82
C ILE A 269 17.19 11.07 -12.70
N ALA A 270 16.41 11.48 -11.68
CA ALA A 270 16.12 12.89 -11.42
C ALA A 270 17.40 13.72 -11.22
N LYS A 271 18.41 13.18 -10.53
CA LYS A 271 19.73 13.81 -10.40
C LYS A 271 20.42 13.97 -11.76
N GLN A 272 20.43 12.93 -12.59
CA GLN A 272 21.06 12.98 -13.93
C GLN A 272 20.35 13.98 -14.84
N GLN A 273 19.03 14.10 -14.71
CA GLN A 273 18.21 15.11 -15.41
C GLN A 273 18.32 16.52 -14.80
N GLN A 274 19.18 16.74 -13.79
CA GLN A 274 19.35 18.01 -13.08
C GLN A 274 18.08 18.52 -12.37
N LEU A 275 17.10 17.64 -12.14
CA LEU A 275 15.88 17.94 -11.40
C LEU A 275 16.11 17.88 -9.88
N LEU A 276 16.98 16.98 -9.44
CA LEU A 276 17.31 16.76 -8.03
C LEU A 276 18.77 17.14 -7.76
N ALA A 277 19.01 17.94 -6.73
CA ALA A 277 20.37 18.31 -6.33
C ALA A 277 21.17 17.09 -5.84
N ALA A 278 22.46 17.03 -6.18
CA ALA A 278 23.33 15.92 -5.78
C ALA A 278 23.38 15.72 -4.24
N LYS A 279 23.30 16.81 -3.46
CA LYS A 279 23.23 16.75 -1.99
C LYS A 279 21.98 16.02 -1.47
N ASP A 280 20.82 16.26 -2.09
CA ASP A 280 19.55 15.67 -1.69
C ASP A 280 19.54 14.19 -2.08
N PHE A 281 20.07 13.87 -3.28
CA PHE A 281 20.26 12.49 -3.71
C PHE A 281 21.10 11.67 -2.73
N ILE A 282 22.23 12.20 -2.24
CA ILE A 282 23.09 11.48 -1.26
C ILE A 282 22.32 11.18 0.03
N ILE A 283 21.51 12.13 0.52
CA ILE A 283 20.68 11.91 1.72
C ILE A 283 19.65 10.80 1.49
N ILE A 284 18.99 10.81 0.33
CA ILE A 284 18.00 9.80 -0.07
C ILE A 284 18.65 8.42 -0.20
N GLU A 285 19.80 8.35 -0.87
CA GLU A 285 20.58 7.12 -1.05
C GLU A 285 21.00 6.51 0.29
N ASN A 286 21.55 7.32 1.19
CA ASN A 286 21.93 6.87 2.53
C ASN A 286 20.72 6.38 3.33
N CYS A 287 19.58 7.07 3.25
CA CYS A 287 18.35 6.64 3.92
C CYS A 287 17.85 5.30 3.39
N ILE A 288 17.74 5.13 2.06
CA ILE A 288 17.20 3.91 1.47
C ILE A 288 18.14 2.72 1.70
N THR A 289 19.45 2.90 1.48
CA THR A 289 20.45 1.82 1.67
C THR A 289 20.63 1.41 3.13
N LYS A 290 20.27 2.28 4.09
CA LYS A 290 20.23 1.94 5.53
C LYS A 290 19.19 0.86 5.85
N TYR A 291 18.06 0.83 5.15
CA TYR A 291 16.94 -0.06 5.47
C TYR A 291 16.70 -1.18 4.45
N TYR A 292 17.15 -1.01 3.21
CA TYR A 292 16.83 -1.91 2.10
C TYR A 292 18.09 -2.44 1.42
N ALA A 293 18.09 -3.74 1.09
CA ALA A 293 19.18 -4.40 0.41
C ALA A 293 19.18 -4.11 -1.11
N VAL A 294 19.37 -2.84 -1.47
CA VAL A 294 19.28 -2.32 -2.85
C VAL A 294 20.08 -3.15 -3.84
N LYS A 295 21.38 -3.37 -3.56
CA LYS A 295 22.27 -4.12 -4.46
C LYS A 295 21.78 -5.57 -4.66
N ASN A 296 21.31 -6.22 -3.60
CA ASN A 296 20.79 -7.59 -3.68
C ASN A 296 19.56 -7.64 -4.58
N ILE A 297 18.59 -6.74 -4.39
CA ILE A 297 17.37 -6.69 -5.19
C ILE A 297 17.69 -6.42 -6.67
N LEU A 298 18.52 -5.42 -6.96
CA LEU A 298 18.86 -5.04 -8.34
C LEU A 298 19.69 -6.12 -9.06
N SER A 299 20.53 -6.85 -8.34
CA SER A 299 21.34 -7.94 -8.92
C SER A 299 20.51 -9.13 -9.43
N LEU A 300 19.24 -9.24 -9.02
CA LEU A 300 18.32 -10.27 -9.49
C LEU A 300 17.74 -9.95 -10.88
N ILE A 301 17.97 -8.76 -11.41
CA ILE A 301 17.61 -8.40 -12.80
C ILE A 301 18.62 -9.07 -13.74
N ASN A 302 18.43 -10.37 -13.96
CA ASN A 302 19.28 -11.19 -14.84
C ASN A 302 18.79 -11.22 -16.30
N ASN A 303 17.55 -10.80 -16.56
CA ASN A 303 16.97 -10.68 -17.89
C ASN A 303 16.42 -9.26 -18.08
N TRP A 304 17.23 -8.41 -18.71
CA TRP A 304 16.86 -7.02 -19.00
C TRP A 304 15.61 -6.92 -19.88
N GLU A 305 15.44 -7.79 -20.88
CA GLU A 305 14.31 -7.72 -21.80
C GLU A 305 12.99 -8.01 -21.08
N ALA A 306 12.96 -9.03 -20.23
CA ALA A 306 11.80 -9.34 -19.40
C ALA A 306 11.45 -8.17 -18.46
N PHE A 307 12.45 -7.63 -17.75
CA PHE A 307 12.25 -6.46 -16.88
C PHE A 307 11.76 -5.23 -17.67
N ASN A 308 12.38 -4.95 -18.81
CA ASN A 308 12.04 -3.83 -19.69
C ASN A 308 10.58 -3.92 -20.18
N ASN A 309 10.09 -5.13 -20.48
CA ASN A 309 8.70 -5.32 -20.87
C ASN A 309 7.72 -4.98 -19.74
N THR A 310 8.07 -5.25 -18.47
CA THR A 310 7.22 -4.89 -17.33
C THR A 310 7.10 -3.39 -17.10
N LEU A 311 8.13 -2.60 -17.46
CA LEU A 311 8.11 -1.13 -17.35
C LEU A 311 7.02 -0.50 -18.21
N TYR A 312 6.68 -1.11 -19.36
CA TYR A 312 5.67 -0.58 -20.28
C TYR A 312 4.24 -0.90 -19.85
N ASN A 313 4.03 -1.87 -18.96
CA ASN A 313 2.72 -2.29 -18.49
C ASN A 313 2.11 -1.37 -17.42
N ASP A 314 2.81 -0.31 -16.98
CA ASP A 314 2.25 0.71 -16.08
C ASP A 314 1.15 1.53 -16.80
N LYS A 315 0.05 1.78 -16.08
CA LYS A 315 -1.14 2.56 -16.48
C LYS A 315 -0.86 3.94 -17.06
N LYS A 316 0.36 4.46 -16.91
CA LYS A 316 0.77 5.84 -17.25
C LYS A 316 1.45 5.97 -18.62
N ASN A 317 1.72 4.87 -19.31
CA ASN A 317 2.58 4.89 -20.49
C ASN A 317 1.82 5.17 -21.79
N THR A 318 2.43 6.02 -22.61
CA THR A 318 2.14 6.17 -24.04
C THR A 318 3.21 5.44 -24.84
N ILE A 319 2.90 4.96 -26.05
CA ILE A 319 3.83 4.16 -26.87
C ILE A 319 5.22 4.83 -26.95
N GLY A 320 6.24 4.17 -26.41
CA GLY A 320 7.66 4.56 -26.49
C GLY A 320 8.21 5.49 -25.39
N THR A 321 7.40 5.98 -24.45
CA THR A 321 7.85 6.86 -23.35
C THR A 321 7.22 6.45 -22.01
N ILE A 322 8.02 6.44 -20.94
CA ILE A 322 7.56 6.09 -19.60
C ILE A 322 7.38 7.36 -18.78
N ASN A 323 6.20 7.54 -18.19
CA ASN A 323 5.90 8.68 -17.32
C ASN A 323 6.05 8.29 -15.85
N ALA A 324 6.96 8.96 -15.15
CA ALA A 324 7.22 8.79 -13.72
C ALA A 324 6.89 10.06 -12.92
N SER A 325 6.88 9.92 -11.59
CA SER A 325 6.81 11.06 -10.67
C SER A 325 8.17 11.20 -10.00
N LEU A 326 8.94 12.23 -10.40
CA LEU A 326 10.32 12.42 -9.98
C LEU A 326 10.42 13.45 -8.87
N LEU A 327 11.38 13.24 -7.96
CA LEU A 327 11.68 14.19 -6.90
C LEU A 327 12.42 15.41 -7.46
N THR A 328 12.06 16.61 -7.00
CA THR A 328 12.75 17.86 -7.35
C THR A 328 13.56 18.41 -6.17
N SER A 329 13.17 18.05 -4.95
CA SER A 329 13.92 18.20 -3.71
C SER A 329 13.38 17.19 -2.71
N ILE A 330 14.03 17.03 -1.56
CA ILE A 330 13.36 16.38 -0.43
C ILE A 330 12.12 17.21 -0.06
N GLY A 331 10.97 16.56 0.00
CA GLY A 331 9.67 17.17 0.27
C GLY A 331 8.92 17.70 -0.96
N THR A 332 9.45 17.57 -2.17
CA THR A 332 8.77 17.98 -3.40
C THR A 332 8.92 16.99 -4.55
N CYS A 333 7.83 16.80 -5.30
CA CYS A 333 7.76 15.87 -6.41
C CYS A 333 6.97 16.48 -7.57
N GLN A 334 7.47 16.28 -8.79
CA GLN A 334 6.77 16.63 -10.02
C GLN A 334 6.24 15.38 -10.73
N ILE A 335 5.09 15.52 -11.38
CA ILE A 335 4.40 14.43 -12.08
C ILE A 335 4.68 14.47 -13.59
N ASN A 336 4.39 13.37 -14.29
CA ASN A 336 4.52 13.26 -15.75
C ASN A 336 5.92 13.61 -16.26
N SER A 337 6.97 13.22 -15.51
CA SER A 337 8.34 13.32 -15.96
C SER A 337 8.67 12.15 -16.88
N THR A 338 9.15 12.45 -18.07
CA THR A 338 9.56 11.41 -19.02
C THR A 338 10.87 10.79 -18.59
N ILE A 339 10.89 9.46 -18.50
CA ILE A 339 12.10 8.67 -18.32
C ILE A 339 12.21 7.62 -19.43
N THR A 340 13.44 7.24 -19.73
CA THR A 340 13.78 6.24 -20.75
C THR A 340 14.28 4.96 -20.11
N THR A 341 14.12 3.85 -20.81
CA THR A 341 14.65 2.56 -20.37
C THR A 341 16.17 2.54 -20.33
N HIS A 342 16.83 3.39 -21.14
CA HIS A 342 18.27 3.60 -21.08
C HIS A 342 18.72 4.25 -19.76
N GLU A 343 18.02 5.30 -19.31
CA GLU A 343 18.30 5.94 -18.01
C GLU A 343 18.11 4.95 -16.85
N ILE A 344 17.03 4.16 -16.89
CA ILE A 344 16.76 3.11 -15.89
C ILE A 344 17.90 2.07 -15.89
N LYS A 345 18.34 1.61 -17.07
CA LYS A 345 19.44 0.64 -17.19
C LYS A 345 20.74 1.19 -16.61
N ASN A 346 21.07 2.45 -16.90
CA ASN A 346 22.27 3.11 -16.39
C ASN A 346 22.21 3.30 -14.87
N ALA A 347 21.04 3.67 -14.34
CA ALA A 347 20.81 3.81 -12.90
C ALA A 347 20.98 2.47 -12.18
N ILE A 348 20.44 1.37 -12.74
CA ILE A 348 20.62 0.02 -12.16
C ILE A 348 22.10 -0.39 -12.19
N ALA A 349 22.78 -0.17 -13.33
CA ALA A 349 24.20 -0.49 -13.46
C ALA A 349 25.08 0.25 -12.44
N HIS A 350 24.71 1.47 -12.04
CA HIS A 350 25.43 2.24 -11.01
C HIS A 350 25.48 1.53 -9.65
N TYR A 351 24.46 0.74 -9.29
CA TYR A 351 24.39 0.03 -8.00
C TYR A 351 24.85 -1.42 -8.06
N CYS A 352 24.85 -2.02 -9.26
CA CYS A 352 25.28 -3.41 -9.44
C CYS A 352 26.80 -3.53 -9.63
N ASN A 353 27.42 -2.56 -10.31
CA ASN A 353 28.87 -2.45 -10.47
C ASN A 353 29.51 -1.96 -9.16
#